data_AF-A0A228PYM7-F1
#
_entry.id   AF-A0A228PYM7-F1
#
_cell.length_a   1.000
_cell.length_b   1.000
_cell.length_c   1.000
_cell.angle_alpha   90.00
_cell.angle_beta   90.00
_cell.angle_gamma   90.00
#
_symmetry.space_group_name_H-M   'P 1'
#
loop_
_entity.id
_entity.type
_entity.pdbx_description
1 polymer ?
#
loop_
_entity_poly.entity_id
_entity_poly.type
_entity_poly.pdbx_seq_one_letter_code
_entity_poly.pdbx_strand_id
1 'polypeptide(L)'
;DKYDEEFYGRLFNEGDKKWMEDHAGSRLLARDLNRSALIPTGKEIKDAGLSDTRVMKYLRAVKVALDSSPEVRPALPKAAEAAGRLASALTSKVLQRREQAAIERAHDTYVKAEIEKAEGQLSWAVFQIVQQEWQKAMTQAGLSDREQIEPLKLSQSIFAELASEPSIKNYLAQVKANARALAEQPGWALEAAPGNGVESAIHEIVPGRVEGAVRDTMVRVAEEKAKEKAREEAREKVAEEAMKAAQAKATEEARKDAQIRAAEEARLRAEDRAREEAEKVARARAEEEAKRRAEDKAKEAAEKIARDRAEEAARREAEAKAREFVEREAMKRLDRLSEEIEKLNREDERQSLEELEARLIALRMASVDHLPALGRSERVAEQHREAEYIDSTGRLRRAWQ
;
A
#
# COMPACT_ATOMS: atom_id res chain seq x y z
N ASP A 1 -28.43 6.94 103.01
CA ASP A 1 -29.85 7.40 103.08
C ASP A 1 -29.99 8.89 103.34
N LYS A 2 -29.72 9.45 104.53
CA LYS A 2 -29.95 10.91 104.77
C LYS A 2 -28.87 11.86 104.23
N TYR A 3 -27.71 11.36 103.81
CA TYR A 3 -26.60 12.15 103.28
C TYR A 3 -26.34 11.94 101.77
N ASP A 4 -26.98 10.94 101.14
CA ASP A 4 -26.82 10.67 99.70
C ASP A 4 -27.62 11.67 98.84
N GLU A 5 -28.75 12.17 99.35
CA GLU A 5 -29.44 13.33 98.78
C GLU A 5 -28.66 14.62 98.98
N GLU A 6 -27.88 14.77 100.06
CA GLU A 6 -27.06 15.97 100.29
C GLU A 6 -25.87 16.05 99.34
N PHE A 7 -25.19 14.92 99.04
CA PHE A 7 -24.06 14.91 98.11
C PHE A 7 -24.50 15.24 96.68
N TYR A 8 -25.51 14.55 96.15
CA TYR A 8 -26.00 14.81 94.79
C TYR A 8 -26.84 16.07 94.69
N GLY A 9 -27.58 16.43 95.74
CA GLY A 9 -28.30 17.70 95.85
C GLY A 9 -27.34 18.89 95.79
N ARG A 10 -26.21 18.88 96.53
CA ARG A 10 -25.24 19.98 96.51
C ARG A 10 -24.35 19.97 95.25
N LEU A 11 -23.99 18.79 94.73
CA LEU A 11 -23.21 18.66 93.49
C LEU A 11 -23.98 19.17 92.26
N PHE A 12 -25.30 18.89 92.18
CA PHE A 12 -26.12 19.26 91.03
C PHE A 12 -26.89 20.59 91.19
N ASN A 13 -27.17 21.08 92.40
CA ASN A 13 -27.85 22.37 92.60
C ASN A 13 -26.91 23.57 92.71
N GLU A 14 -25.78 23.48 93.42
CA GLU A 14 -24.94 24.66 93.71
C GLU A 14 -23.57 24.61 93.01
N GLY A 15 -23.07 23.42 92.67
CA GLY A 15 -21.75 23.29 92.02
C GLY A 15 -20.65 23.99 92.82
N ASP A 16 -20.74 23.91 94.14
CA ASP A 16 -19.91 24.71 95.03
C ASP A 16 -18.47 24.17 95.02
N LYS A 17 -17.61 24.90 94.30
CA LYS A 17 -16.19 24.62 94.11
C LYS A 17 -15.48 24.40 95.46
N LYS A 18 -15.94 25.11 96.50
CA LYS A 18 -15.39 25.05 97.86
C LYS A 18 -15.53 23.67 98.51
N TRP A 19 -16.64 22.97 98.26
CA TRP A 19 -16.86 21.65 98.84
C TRP A 19 -15.94 20.57 98.24
N MET A 20 -15.68 20.63 96.92
CA MET A 20 -14.74 19.72 96.23
C MET A 20 -13.27 20.01 96.60
N GLU A 21 -12.95 21.27 96.94
CA GLU A 21 -11.62 21.68 97.40
C GLU A 21 -11.37 21.36 98.89
N ASP A 22 -12.39 21.36 99.74
CA ASP A 22 -12.21 21.17 101.18
C ASP A 22 -12.36 19.69 101.63
N HIS A 23 -13.08 18.85 100.88
CA HIS A 23 -13.32 17.45 101.25
C HIS A 23 -12.33 16.47 100.61
N ALA A 24 -11.53 15.78 101.43
CA ALA A 24 -10.59 14.77 100.96
C ALA A 24 -11.26 13.56 100.26
N GLY A 25 -12.49 13.22 100.64
CA GLY A 25 -13.24 12.10 100.07
C GLY A 25 -13.65 12.29 98.60
N SER A 26 -13.99 13.51 98.19
CA SER A 26 -14.37 13.81 96.80
C SER A 26 -13.17 13.80 95.86
N ARG A 27 -11.98 14.20 96.34
CA ARG A 27 -10.71 14.07 95.59
C ARG A 27 -10.31 12.63 95.33
N LEU A 28 -10.45 11.76 96.33
CA LEU A 28 -10.16 10.34 96.19
C LEU A 28 -11.12 9.67 95.19
N LEU A 29 -12.43 9.96 95.31
CA LEU A 29 -13.43 9.46 94.37
C LEU A 29 -13.17 9.92 92.93
N ALA A 30 -12.82 11.20 92.72
CA ALA A 30 -12.50 11.71 91.39
C ALA A 30 -11.28 10.99 90.77
N ARG A 31 -10.24 10.70 91.56
CA ARG A 31 -9.06 9.95 91.11
C ARG A 31 -9.35 8.48 90.82
N ASP A 32 -10.16 7.83 91.65
CA ASP A 32 -10.54 6.44 91.41
C ASP A 32 -11.40 6.32 90.14
N LEU A 33 -12.36 7.22 89.93
CA LEU A 33 -13.11 7.30 88.68
C LEU A 33 -12.20 7.57 87.47
N ASN A 34 -11.18 8.44 87.60
CA ASN A 34 -10.22 8.69 86.52
C ASN A 34 -9.36 7.45 86.21
N ARG A 35 -8.83 6.78 87.24
CA ARG A 35 -8.01 5.56 87.10
C ARG A 35 -8.79 4.43 86.43
N SER A 36 -10.08 4.32 86.73
CA SER A 36 -10.97 3.34 86.11
C SER A 36 -11.54 3.78 84.76
N ALA A 37 -11.17 4.96 84.25
CA ALA A 37 -11.73 5.57 83.03
C ALA A 37 -13.27 5.71 83.07
N LEU A 38 -13.84 5.88 84.27
CA LEU A 38 -15.26 6.00 84.53
C LEU A 38 -15.73 7.45 84.69
N ILE A 39 -14.87 8.44 84.40
CA ILE A 39 -15.32 9.84 84.31
C ILE A 39 -16.20 9.95 83.05
N PRO A 40 -17.49 10.25 83.19
CA PRO A 40 -18.38 10.35 82.04
C PRO A 40 -17.91 11.45 81.10
N THR A 41 -17.93 11.16 79.80
CA THR A 41 -17.59 12.15 78.77
C THR A 41 -18.63 13.26 78.74
N GLY A 42 -18.23 14.46 78.29
CA GLY A 42 -19.17 15.58 78.19
C GLY A 42 -20.42 15.24 77.35
N LYS A 43 -20.29 14.36 76.36
CA LYS A 43 -21.41 13.87 75.56
C LYS A 43 -22.36 12.98 76.38
N GLU A 44 -21.83 12.02 77.13
CA GLU A 44 -22.64 11.14 77.99
C GLU A 44 -23.41 11.91 79.08
N ILE A 45 -22.83 12.98 79.62
CA ILE A 45 -23.50 13.84 80.61
C ILE A 45 -24.61 14.70 79.95
N LYS A 46 -24.39 15.17 78.71
CA LYS A 46 -25.43 15.88 77.93
C LYS A 46 -26.57 14.94 77.56
N ASP A 47 -26.26 13.72 77.13
CA ASP A 47 -27.26 12.69 76.78
C ASP A 47 -28.09 12.28 78.01
N ALA A 48 -27.57 12.50 79.22
CA ALA A 48 -28.29 12.36 80.48
C ALA A 48 -29.17 13.58 80.84
N GLY A 49 -29.26 14.60 79.97
CA GLY A 49 -30.17 15.74 80.10
C GLY A 49 -29.61 16.97 80.83
N LEU A 50 -28.30 17.03 81.10
CA LEU A 50 -27.69 18.20 81.75
C LEU A 50 -27.32 19.29 80.74
N SER A 51 -27.60 20.55 81.11
CA SER A 51 -27.17 21.73 80.34
C SER A 51 -25.65 21.81 80.22
N ASP A 52 -25.14 22.32 79.10
CA ASP A 52 -23.71 22.54 78.83
C ASP A 52 -22.95 23.24 79.96
N THR A 53 -23.59 24.24 80.59
CA THR A 53 -23.01 24.96 81.73
C THR A 53 -22.77 24.06 82.95
N ARG A 54 -23.68 23.12 83.22
CA ARG A 54 -23.55 22.14 84.31
C ARG A 54 -22.53 21.06 83.96
N VAL A 55 -22.50 20.59 82.71
CA VAL A 55 -21.46 19.66 82.22
C VAL A 55 -20.07 20.27 82.38
N MET A 56 -19.89 21.53 81.97
CA MET A 56 -18.62 22.24 82.12
C MET A 56 -18.22 22.46 83.58
N LYS A 57 -19.16 22.79 84.47
CA LYS A 57 -18.89 22.92 85.91
C LYS A 57 -18.45 21.59 86.52
N TYR A 58 -19.13 20.50 86.20
CA TYR A 58 -18.78 19.15 86.65
C TYR A 58 -17.38 18.75 86.19
N LEU A 59 -17.11 18.83 84.88
CA LEU A 59 -15.79 18.47 84.34
C LEU A 59 -14.67 19.35 84.90
N ARG A 60 -14.93 20.63 85.16
CA ARG A 60 -13.97 21.55 85.79
C ARG A 60 -13.72 21.18 87.26
N ALA A 61 -14.76 20.81 88.02
CA ALA A 61 -14.63 20.40 89.42
C ALA A 61 -13.88 19.07 89.55
N VAL A 62 -14.17 18.09 88.67
CA VAL A 62 -13.43 16.83 88.60
C VAL A 62 -11.96 17.10 88.26
N LYS A 63 -11.67 17.98 87.31
CA LYS A 63 -10.29 18.38 86.97
C LYS A 63 -9.55 19.01 88.16
N VAL A 64 -10.16 19.98 88.84
CA VAL A 64 -9.57 20.62 90.05
C VAL A 64 -9.30 19.60 91.16
N ALA A 65 -10.22 18.64 91.35
CA ALA A 65 -10.07 17.58 92.34
C ALA A 65 -8.93 16.60 91.98
N LEU A 66 -8.71 16.34 90.69
CA LEU A 66 -7.58 15.52 90.21
C LEU A 66 -6.23 16.22 90.38
N ASP A 67 -6.20 17.54 90.16
CA ASP A 67 -5.00 18.38 90.15
C ASP A 67 -4.49 18.74 91.57
N SER A 68 -5.31 18.57 92.62
CA SER A 68 -4.95 18.89 94.03
C SER A 68 -4.13 17.76 94.72
N SER A 69 -3.11 18.11 95.54
CA SER A 69 -2.16 17.16 96.15
C SER A 69 -2.69 16.46 97.42
N PRO A 70 -2.33 15.18 97.71
CA PRO A 70 -3.01 14.36 98.70
C PRO A 70 -2.27 14.30 100.04
N GLU A 71 -2.22 15.38 100.80
CA GLU A 71 -1.69 15.32 102.17
C GLU A 71 -2.83 15.41 103.18
N VAL A 72 -3.29 14.22 103.57
CA VAL A 72 -3.85 13.79 104.87
C VAL A 72 -4.75 12.58 104.56
N ARG A 73 -4.30 11.39 104.97
CA ARG A 73 -5.17 10.20 105.06
C ARG A 73 -5.89 10.22 106.41
N PRO A 74 -7.23 10.27 106.46
CA PRO A 74 -7.96 9.62 107.53
C PRO A 74 -8.47 8.27 107.02
N ALA A 75 -8.32 7.25 107.87
CA ALA A 75 -8.89 5.93 107.65
C ALA A 75 -10.43 6.03 107.64
N LEU A 76 -11.09 5.64 106.55
CA LEU A 76 -12.51 5.34 106.54
C LEU A 76 -12.86 4.34 105.41
N PRO A 77 -13.27 3.10 105.74
CA PRO A 77 -13.72 2.10 104.76
C PRO A 77 -14.97 2.50 103.97
N LYS A 78 -15.77 3.42 104.50
CA LYS A 78 -17.13 3.73 104.00
C LYS A 78 -17.16 4.56 102.70
N ALA A 79 -16.15 5.37 102.42
CA ALA A 79 -16.10 6.19 101.20
C ALA A 79 -15.69 5.39 99.95
N ALA A 80 -14.77 4.43 100.12
CA ALA A 80 -14.38 3.50 99.06
C ALA A 80 -15.52 2.51 98.73
N GLU A 81 -16.30 2.09 99.72
CA GLU A 81 -17.47 1.23 99.53
C GLU A 81 -18.61 1.95 98.77
N ALA A 82 -18.83 3.24 99.05
CA ALA A 82 -19.79 4.07 98.33
C ALA A 82 -19.37 4.31 96.85
N ALA A 83 -18.08 4.54 96.60
CA ALA A 83 -17.51 4.65 95.25
C ALA A 83 -17.71 3.36 94.44
N GLY A 84 -17.47 2.20 95.06
CA GLY A 84 -17.67 0.89 94.45
C GLY A 84 -19.14 0.57 94.11
N ARG A 85 -20.09 0.98 94.97
CA ARG A 85 -21.53 0.80 94.72
C ARG A 85 -22.05 1.69 93.59
N LEU A 86 -21.52 2.90 93.47
CA LEU A 86 -21.91 3.84 92.40
C LEU A 86 -21.31 3.47 91.04
N ALA A 87 -20.04 3.07 91.02
CA ALA A 87 -19.40 2.50 89.84
C ALA A 87 -20.18 1.27 89.34
N SER A 88 -20.71 0.43 90.25
CA SER A 88 -21.58 -0.72 89.91
C SER A 88 -22.96 -0.33 89.36
N ALA A 89 -23.52 0.80 89.77
CA ALA A 89 -24.86 1.25 89.32
C ALA A 89 -24.84 1.95 87.95
N LEU A 90 -23.83 2.80 87.68
CA LEU A 90 -23.67 3.48 86.39
C LEU A 90 -23.11 2.54 85.31
N THR A 91 -22.27 1.56 85.69
CA THR A 91 -21.88 0.49 84.77
C THR A 91 -23.11 -0.31 84.36
N SER A 92 -23.99 -0.75 85.26
CA SER A 92 -25.08 -1.67 84.90
C SER A 92 -25.92 -1.22 83.70
N LYS A 93 -26.44 0.02 83.64
CA LYS A 93 -27.32 0.43 82.53
C LYS A 93 -26.59 0.79 81.23
N VAL A 94 -25.39 1.38 81.32
CA VAL A 94 -24.56 1.70 80.13
C VAL A 94 -23.90 0.42 79.58
N LEU A 95 -23.45 -0.47 80.45
CA LEU A 95 -22.97 -1.81 80.12
C LEU A 95 -24.10 -2.63 79.51
N GLN A 96 -25.30 -2.64 80.08
CA GLN A 96 -26.48 -3.29 79.48
C GLN A 96 -26.79 -2.74 78.08
N ARG A 97 -26.73 -1.43 77.86
CA ARG A 97 -26.93 -0.86 76.51
C ARG A 97 -25.81 -1.25 75.54
N ARG A 98 -24.57 -1.32 76.00
CA ARG A 98 -23.42 -1.74 75.17
C ARG A 98 -23.46 -3.24 74.88
N GLU A 99 -23.85 -4.06 75.86
CA GLU A 99 -24.09 -5.49 75.74
C GLU A 99 -25.24 -5.75 74.78
N GLN A 100 -26.38 -5.07 74.95
CA GLN A 100 -27.52 -5.17 74.04
C GLN A 100 -27.13 -4.77 72.60
N ALA A 101 -26.41 -3.66 72.42
CA ALA A 101 -25.94 -3.24 71.11
C ALA A 101 -24.85 -4.17 70.52
N ALA A 102 -24.13 -4.92 71.35
CA ALA A 102 -23.19 -5.95 70.88
C ALA A 102 -23.92 -7.23 70.47
N ILE A 103 -24.97 -7.61 71.22
CA ILE A 103 -25.86 -8.73 70.91
C ILE A 103 -26.60 -8.45 69.59
N GLU A 104 -27.17 -7.25 69.41
CA GLU A 104 -27.84 -6.85 68.17
C GLU A 104 -26.89 -6.90 66.96
N ARG A 105 -25.65 -6.40 67.11
CA ARG A 105 -24.64 -6.50 66.05
C ARG A 105 -24.25 -7.95 65.76
N ALA A 106 -24.18 -8.81 66.78
CA ALA A 106 -23.92 -10.24 66.59
C ALA A 106 -25.09 -10.93 65.87
N HIS A 107 -26.34 -10.57 66.19
CA HIS A 107 -27.54 -11.07 65.51
C HIS A 107 -27.58 -10.65 64.04
N ASP A 108 -27.33 -9.38 63.74
CA ASP A 108 -27.29 -8.90 62.36
C ASP A 108 -26.19 -9.59 61.55
N THR A 109 -25.03 -9.81 62.16
CA THR A 109 -23.91 -10.53 61.53
C THR A 109 -24.29 -11.99 61.26
N TYR A 110 -24.95 -12.66 62.21
CA TYR A 110 -25.42 -14.03 62.05
C TYR A 110 -26.48 -14.15 60.95
N VAL A 111 -27.51 -13.30 60.98
CA VAL A 111 -28.56 -13.28 59.96
C VAL A 111 -27.98 -13.03 58.57
N LYS A 112 -27.00 -12.13 58.45
CA LYS A 112 -26.31 -11.89 57.18
C LYS A 112 -25.54 -13.12 56.70
N ALA A 113 -24.80 -13.78 57.58
CA ALA A 113 -24.05 -15.00 57.24
C ALA A 113 -24.96 -16.14 56.79
N GLU A 114 -26.13 -16.32 57.42
CA GLU A 114 -27.10 -17.35 57.00
C GLU A 114 -27.73 -17.04 55.64
N ILE A 115 -27.99 -15.75 55.33
CA ILE A 115 -28.46 -15.35 54.00
C ILE A 115 -27.38 -15.61 52.95
N GLU A 116 -26.14 -15.18 53.19
CA GLU A 116 -25.02 -15.42 52.26
C GLU A 116 -24.78 -16.92 52.02
N LYS A 117 -24.91 -17.75 53.07
CA LYS A 117 -24.83 -19.22 52.96
C LYS A 117 -25.97 -19.78 52.11
N ALA A 118 -27.21 -19.34 52.33
CA ALA A 118 -28.37 -19.78 51.56
C ALA A 118 -28.27 -19.35 50.09
N GLU A 119 -27.81 -18.13 49.81
CA GLU A 119 -27.54 -17.65 48.45
C GLU A 119 -26.44 -18.48 47.76
N GLY A 120 -25.38 -18.83 48.47
CA GLY A 120 -24.32 -19.72 47.97
C GLY A 120 -24.83 -21.12 47.64
N GLN A 121 -25.65 -21.71 48.52
CA GLN A 121 -26.26 -23.02 48.29
C GLN A 121 -27.23 -23.01 47.10
N LEU A 122 -28.05 -21.97 46.97
CA LEU A 122 -28.92 -21.77 45.82
C LEU A 122 -28.12 -21.62 44.52
N SER A 123 -27.08 -20.79 44.53
CA SER A 123 -26.21 -20.60 43.35
C SER A 123 -25.56 -21.90 42.92
N TRP A 124 -25.10 -22.72 43.86
CA TRP A 124 -24.48 -24.01 43.56
C TRP A 124 -25.50 -25.02 43.04
N ALA A 125 -26.70 -25.10 43.63
CA ALA A 125 -27.78 -25.96 43.16
C ALA A 125 -28.24 -25.58 41.74
N VAL A 126 -28.43 -24.28 41.48
CA VAL A 126 -28.76 -23.77 40.14
C VAL A 126 -27.66 -24.14 39.13
N PHE A 127 -26.38 -23.98 39.51
CA PHE A 127 -25.27 -24.39 38.66
C PHE A 127 -25.32 -25.89 38.33
N GLN A 128 -25.58 -26.76 39.30
CA GLN A 128 -25.69 -28.21 39.07
C GLN A 128 -26.84 -28.57 38.13
N ILE A 129 -28.01 -27.94 38.29
CA ILE A 129 -29.17 -28.17 37.41
C ILE A 129 -28.85 -27.71 35.99
N VAL A 130 -28.26 -26.51 35.84
CA VAL A 130 -27.84 -25.98 34.53
C VAL A 130 -26.82 -26.92 33.88
N GLN A 131 -25.84 -27.43 34.62
CA GLN A 131 -24.87 -28.40 34.11
C GLN A 131 -25.53 -29.69 33.62
N GLN A 132 -26.44 -30.26 34.41
CA GLN A 132 -27.13 -31.51 34.07
C GLN A 132 -28.01 -31.36 32.83
N GLU A 133 -28.84 -30.31 32.78
CA GLU A 133 -29.69 -30.03 31.63
C GLU A 133 -28.87 -29.69 30.38
N TRP A 134 -27.75 -28.99 30.56
CA TRP A 134 -26.82 -28.71 29.47
C TRP A 134 -26.19 -29.99 28.90
N GLN A 135 -25.73 -30.90 29.76
CA GLN A 135 -25.20 -32.20 29.35
C GLN A 135 -26.26 -33.06 28.64
N LYS A 136 -27.51 -33.07 29.14
CA LYS A 136 -28.63 -33.76 28.48
C LYS A 136 -28.89 -33.19 27.08
N ALA A 137 -28.95 -31.87 26.95
CA ALA A 137 -29.20 -31.21 25.68
C ALA A 137 -28.06 -31.44 24.67
N MET A 138 -26.79 -31.38 25.09
CA MET A 138 -25.63 -31.69 24.24
C MET A 138 -25.68 -33.14 23.73
N THR A 139 -26.02 -34.08 24.62
CA THR A 139 -26.18 -35.50 24.27
C THR A 139 -27.31 -35.71 23.26
N GLN A 140 -28.46 -35.06 23.46
CA GLN A 140 -29.60 -35.13 22.54
C GLN A 140 -29.32 -34.49 21.18
N ALA A 141 -28.51 -33.43 21.15
CA ALA A 141 -28.12 -32.74 19.91
C ALA A 141 -26.99 -33.44 19.15
N GLY A 142 -26.39 -34.51 19.70
CA GLY A 142 -25.23 -35.18 19.09
C GLY A 142 -23.99 -34.27 19.00
N LEU A 143 -23.94 -33.18 19.76
CA LEU A 143 -22.84 -32.24 19.78
C LEU A 143 -21.77 -32.78 20.74
N SER A 144 -20.60 -33.14 20.22
CA SER A 144 -19.46 -33.54 21.06
C SER A 144 -18.95 -32.39 21.93
N ASP A 145 -18.31 -32.70 23.06
CA ASP A 145 -17.79 -31.79 24.11
C ASP A 145 -16.97 -30.57 23.67
N ARG A 146 -16.66 -30.42 22.37
CA ARG A 146 -15.77 -29.40 21.82
C ARG A 146 -16.40 -28.04 21.53
N GLU A 147 -17.71 -27.93 21.39
CA GLU A 147 -18.35 -26.62 21.17
C GLU A 147 -18.73 -25.95 22.49
N GLN A 148 -17.70 -25.44 23.16
CA GLN A 148 -17.78 -24.83 24.48
C GLN A 148 -18.60 -23.53 24.48
N ILE A 149 -19.90 -23.63 24.73
CA ILE A 149 -20.57 -22.57 25.48
C ILE A 149 -20.10 -22.73 26.92
N GLU A 150 -19.43 -21.73 27.48
CA GLU A 150 -19.01 -21.76 28.88
C GLU A 150 -20.26 -21.89 29.78
N PRO A 151 -20.49 -23.05 30.41
CA PRO A 151 -21.67 -23.27 31.24
C PRO A 151 -21.75 -22.28 32.42
N LEU A 152 -20.59 -21.72 32.79
CA LEU A 152 -20.45 -20.69 33.79
C LEU A 152 -21.14 -19.37 33.39
N LYS A 153 -21.01 -18.92 32.13
CA LYS A 153 -21.66 -17.69 31.66
C LYS A 153 -23.17 -17.86 31.58
N LEU A 154 -23.62 -19.04 31.13
CA LEU A 154 -25.04 -19.37 31.06
C LEU A 154 -25.66 -19.46 32.46
N SER A 155 -25.02 -20.18 33.38
CA SER A 155 -25.50 -20.28 34.77
C SER A 155 -25.52 -18.93 35.49
N GLN A 156 -24.55 -18.03 35.25
CA GLN A 156 -24.58 -16.67 35.79
C GLN A 156 -25.75 -15.84 35.25
N SER A 157 -26.04 -15.93 33.94
CA SER A 157 -27.18 -15.24 33.33
C SER A 157 -28.52 -15.76 33.87
N ILE A 158 -28.64 -17.08 34.01
CA ILE A 158 -29.85 -17.74 34.53
C ILE A 158 -30.02 -17.40 36.01
N PHE A 159 -28.94 -17.38 36.80
CA PHE A 159 -29.00 -16.97 38.20
C PHE A 159 -29.43 -15.50 38.36
N ALA A 160 -28.97 -14.60 37.49
CA ALA A 160 -29.40 -13.20 37.51
C ALA A 160 -30.90 -13.04 37.18
N GLU A 161 -31.41 -13.83 36.24
CA GLU A 161 -32.84 -13.85 35.90
C GLU A 161 -33.68 -14.44 37.04
N LEU A 162 -33.22 -15.56 37.61
CA LEU A 162 -33.86 -16.23 38.74
C LEU A 162 -33.85 -15.40 40.03
N ALA A 163 -32.77 -14.65 40.31
CA ALA A 163 -32.71 -13.73 41.45
C ALA A 163 -33.81 -12.64 41.39
N SER A 164 -34.34 -12.36 40.20
CA SER A 164 -35.45 -11.43 40.02
C SER A 164 -36.83 -12.06 40.32
N GLU A 165 -36.94 -13.39 40.34
CA GLU A 165 -38.19 -14.10 40.52
C GLU A 165 -38.79 -13.92 41.93
N PRO A 166 -40.12 -13.69 42.03
CA PRO A 166 -40.81 -13.57 43.32
C PRO A 166 -40.61 -14.77 44.24
N SER A 167 -40.50 -15.99 43.69
CA SER A 167 -40.34 -17.23 44.46
C SER A 167 -39.01 -17.26 45.23
N ILE A 168 -37.91 -16.84 44.58
CA ILE A 168 -36.58 -16.80 45.20
C ILE A 168 -36.50 -15.67 46.23
N LYS A 169 -37.12 -14.53 45.95
CA LYS A 169 -37.25 -13.42 46.92
C LYS A 169 -38.02 -13.85 48.16
N ASN A 170 -39.12 -14.58 48.00
CA ASN A 170 -39.91 -15.11 49.11
C ASN A 170 -39.13 -16.13 49.94
N TYR A 171 -38.33 -16.99 49.27
CA TYR A 171 -37.46 -17.94 49.96
C TYR A 171 -36.39 -17.24 50.81
N LEU A 172 -35.65 -16.29 50.25
CA LEU A 172 -34.64 -15.53 51.00
C LEU A 172 -35.27 -14.73 52.15
N ALA A 173 -36.48 -14.20 51.95
CA ALA A 173 -37.24 -13.55 53.01
C ALA A 173 -37.61 -14.54 54.14
N GLN A 174 -37.98 -15.78 53.81
CA GLN A 174 -38.27 -16.83 54.78
C GLN A 174 -37.00 -17.26 55.55
N VAL A 175 -35.87 -17.43 54.86
CA VAL A 175 -34.57 -17.72 55.50
C VAL A 175 -34.20 -16.61 56.48
N LYS A 176 -34.34 -15.34 56.07
CA LYS A 176 -34.10 -14.19 56.93
C LYS A 176 -35.03 -14.15 58.15
N ALA A 177 -36.31 -14.48 57.97
CA ALA A 177 -37.28 -14.55 59.07
C ALA A 177 -36.92 -15.67 60.06
N ASN A 178 -36.55 -16.84 59.56
CA ASN A 178 -36.14 -17.98 60.39
C ASN A 178 -34.83 -17.70 61.14
N ALA A 179 -33.83 -17.10 60.48
CA ALA A 179 -32.56 -16.75 61.12
C ALA A 179 -32.75 -15.74 62.26
N ARG A 180 -33.66 -14.77 62.09
CA ARG A 180 -34.06 -13.83 63.15
C ARG A 180 -34.75 -14.53 64.31
N ALA A 181 -35.72 -15.40 64.01
CA ALA A 181 -36.44 -16.15 65.03
C ALA A 181 -35.52 -17.08 65.84
N LEU A 182 -34.47 -17.64 65.22
CA LEU A 182 -33.45 -18.44 65.90
C LEU A 182 -32.53 -17.58 66.78
N ALA A 183 -32.11 -16.41 66.30
CA ALA A 183 -31.26 -15.49 67.07
C ALA A 183 -31.98 -14.94 68.33
N GLU A 184 -33.30 -14.85 68.31
CA GLU A 184 -34.10 -14.36 69.44
C GLU A 184 -34.32 -15.41 70.55
N GLN A 185 -33.93 -16.68 70.35
CA GLN A 185 -34.14 -17.73 71.38
C GLN A 185 -33.14 -17.60 72.55
N PRO A 186 -33.62 -17.50 73.81
CA PRO A 186 -32.75 -17.43 74.98
C PRO A 186 -31.96 -18.73 75.15
N GLY A 187 -30.63 -18.64 75.22
CA GLY A 187 -29.76 -19.79 75.46
C GLY A 187 -29.18 -20.43 74.21
N TRP A 188 -29.18 -19.74 73.06
CA TRP A 188 -28.53 -20.26 71.86
C TRP A 188 -27.02 -20.44 72.10
N ALA A 189 -26.59 -21.69 72.14
CA ALA A 189 -25.20 -22.08 71.97
C ALA A 189 -24.97 -22.31 70.48
N LEU A 190 -23.80 -21.90 69.99
CA LEU A 190 -23.38 -21.82 68.59
C LEU A 190 -23.35 -23.16 67.80
N GLU A 191 -24.04 -24.21 68.25
CA GLU A 191 -23.90 -25.60 67.74
C GLU A 191 -25.09 -26.12 66.92
N ALA A 192 -26.15 -25.34 66.70
CA ALA A 192 -27.24 -25.78 65.83
C ALA A 192 -26.83 -25.67 64.35
N ALA A 193 -26.42 -26.79 63.75
CA ALA A 193 -26.12 -26.88 62.32
C ALA A 193 -27.37 -26.56 61.47
N PRO A 194 -27.38 -25.45 60.70
CA PRO A 194 -28.46 -25.15 59.78
C PRO A 194 -28.28 -26.01 58.53
N GLY A 195 -29.07 -27.07 58.40
CA GLY A 195 -28.94 -28.06 57.31
C GLY A 195 -30.25 -28.41 56.61
N ASN A 196 -31.22 -29.01 57.30
CA ASN A 196 -32.19 -29.85 56.59
C ASN A 196 -33.44 -29.13 56.03
N GLY A 197 -33.87 -28.01 56.61
CA GLY A 197 -35.09 -27.31 56.17
C GLY A 197 -34.91 -26.50 54.88
N VAL A 198 -33.71 -25.98 54.69
CA VAL A 198 -33.30 -25.14 53.55
C VAL A 198 -33.16 -26.00 52.30
N GLU A 199 -32.57 -27.19 52.42
CA GLU A 199 -32.37 -28.14 51.30
C GLU A 199 -33.69 -28.70 50.74
N SER A 200 -34.67 -29.05 51.60
CA SER A 200 -35.96 -29.58 51.13
C SER A 200 -36.76 -28.55 50.34
N ALA A 201 -36.77 -27.28 50.78
CA ALA A 201 -37.46 -26.19 50.08
C ALA A 201 -36.80 -25.80 48.75
N ILE A 202 -35.47 -25.94 48.64
CA ILE A 202 -34.73 -25.78 47.38
C ILE A 202 -35.14 -26.87 46.39
N HIS A 203 -35.25 -28.13 46.84
CA HIS A 203 -35.63 -29.25 45.99
C HIS A 203 -37.07 -29.18 45.47
N GLU A 204 -37.99 -28.51 46.16
CA GLU A 204 -39.39 -28.44 45.75
C GLU A 204 -39.70 -27.27 44.79
N ILE A 205 -39.02 -26.13 44.95
CA ILE A 205 -39.32 -24.89 44.19
C ILE A 205 -38.49 -24.80 42.90
N VAL A 206 -37.25 -25.30 42.91
CA VAL A 206 -36.26 -25.01 41.88
C VAL A 206 -36.39 -25.88 40.61
N PRO A 207 -36.64 -27.21 40.65
CA PRO A 207 -36.54 -28.03 39.44
C PRO A 207 -37.53 -27.64 38.34
N GLY A 208 -38.82 -27.51 38.64
CA GLY A 208 -39.85 -27.34 37.60
C GLY A 208 -39.78 -26.02 36.83
N ARG A 209 -39.43 -24.91 37.50
CA ARG A 209 -39.34 -23.58 36.85
C ARG A 209 -37.96 -23.32 36.24
N VAL A 210 -36.88 -23.74 36.92
CA VAL A 210 -35.52 -23.58 36.40
C VAL A 210 -35.30 -24.48 35.20
N GLU A 211 -35.76 -25.73 35.22
CA GLU A 211 -35.65 -26.61 34.04
C GLU A 211 -36.43 -26.08 32.82
N GLY A 212 -37.55 -25.39 33.02
CA GLY A 212 -38.29 -24.74 31.94
C GLY A 212 -37.52 -23.58 31.32
N ALA A 213 -37.06 -22.64 32.15
CA ALA A 213 -36.27 -21.50 31.70
C ALA A 213 -34.92 -21.91 31.08
N VAL A 214 -34.26 -22.94 31.63
CA VAL A 214 -33.04 -23.52 31.06
C VAL A 214 -33.33 -24.15 29.71
N ARG A 215 -34.41 -24.94 29.57
CA ARG A 215 -34.79 -25.53 28.27
C ARG A 215 -35.07 -24.47 27.22
N ASP A 216 -35.86 -23.44 27.54
CA ASP A 216 -36.23 -22.39 26.58
C ASP A 216 -35.00 -21.58 26.12
N THR A 217 -34.08 -21.27 27.05
CA THR A 217 -32.83 -20.58 26.70
C THR A 217 -31.91 -21.46 25.86
N MET A 218 -31.82 -22.76 26.13
CA MET A 218 -31.02 -23.69 25.32
C MET A 218 -31.60 -23.89 23.91
N VAL A 219 -32.93 -24.01 23.77
CA VAL A 219 -33.59 -24.09 22.45
C VAL A 219 -33.29 -22.86 21.63
N ARG A 220 -33.40 -21.66 22.21
CA ARG A 220 -33.07 -20.40 21.51
C ARG A 220 -31.61 -20.35 21.05
N VAL A 221 -30.68 -20.80 21.87
CA VAL A 221 -29.25 -20.83 21.51
C VAL A 221 -28.97 -21.86 20.40
N ALA A 222 -29.63 -23.01 20.44
CA ALA A 222 -29.53 -24.02 19.38
C ALA A 222 -30.10 -23.51 18.05
N GLU A 223 -31.25 -22.81 18.06
CA GLU A 223 -31.84 -22.20 16.87
C GLU A 223 -30.96 -21.11 16.25
N GLU A 224 -30.36 -20.25 17.06
CA GLU A 224 -29.46 -19.20 16.55
C GLU A 224 -28.19 -19.79 15.93
N LYS A 225 -27.58 -20.81 16.55
CA LYS A 225 -26.46 -21.54 15.94
C LYS A 225 -26.84 -22.21 14.62
N ALA A 226 -28.03 -22.84 14.55
CA ALA A 226 -28.52 -23.45 13.32
C ALA A 226 -28.72 -22.41 12.20
N LYS A 227 -29.25 -21.22 12.54
CA LYS A 227 -29.38 -20.10 11.58
C LYS A 227 -28.02 -19.54 11.14
N GLU A 228 -27.05 -19.44 12.04
CA GLU A 228 -25.71 -18.97 11.73
C GLU A 228 -25.00 -19.93 10.76
N LYS A 229 -25.05 -21.23 11.03
CA LYS A 229 -24.48 -22.25 10.14
C LYS A 229 -25.15 -22.25 8.77
N ALA A 230 -26.49 -22.13 8.71
CA ALA A 230 -27.21 -22.01 7.45
C ALA A 230 -26.84 -20.73 6.67
N ARG A 231 -26.56 -19.62 7.35
CA ARG A 231 -26.09 -18.37 6.74
C ARG A 231 -24.66 -18.50 6.22
N GLU A 232 -23.78 -19.19 6.94
CA GLU A 232 -22.40 -19.42 6.54
C GLU A 232 -22.34 -20.31 5.30
N GLU A 233 -23.05 -21.44 5.29
CA GLU A 233 -23.14 -22.33 4.13
C GLU A 233 -23.76 -21.61 2.91
N ALA A 234 -24.74 -20.73 3.11
CA ALA A 234 -25.31 -19.92 2.04
C ALA A 234 -24.30 -18.89 1.50
N ARG A 235 -23.51 -18.26 2.37
CA ARG A 235 -22.45 -17.32 1.96
C ARG A 235 -21.33 -18.02 1.21
N GLU A 236 -20.92 -19.20 1.65
CA GLU A 236 -19.87 -19.98 1.01
C GLU A 236 -20.29 -20.39 -0.41
N LYS A 237 -21.52 -20.89 -0.59
CA LYS A 237 -22.06 -21.21 -1.93
C LYS A 237 -22.09 -20.00 -2.87
N VAL A 238 -22.57 -18.85 -2.38
CA VAL A 238 -22.60 -17.60 -3.18
C VAL A 238 -21.18 -17.13 -3.52
N ALA A 239 -20.23 -17.23 -2.59
CA ALA A 239 -18.84 -16.87 -2.83
C ALA A 239 -18.16 -17.80 -3.83
N GLU A 240 -18.41 -19.11 -3.75
CA GLU A 240 -17.88 -20.10 -4.69
C GLU A 240 -18.45 -19.92 -6.10
N GLU A 241 -19.74 -19.66 -6.22
CA GLU A 241 -20.38 -19.34 -7.51
C GLU A 241 -19.83 -18.04 -8.11
N ALA A 242 -19.64 -16.99 -7.28
CA ALA A 242 -19.04 -15.73 -7.74
C ALA A 242 -17.59 -15.91 -8.21
N MET A 243 -16.78 -16.70 -7.50
CA MET A 243 -15.41 -17.07 -7.90
C MET A 243 -15.40 -17.82 -9.24
N LYS A 244 -16.24 -18.84 -9.40
CA LYS A 244 -16.34 -19.61 -10.65
C LYS A 244 -16.77 -18.73 -11.82
N ALA A 245 -17.75 -17.84 -11.62
CA ALA A 245 -18.20 -16.90 -12.64
C ALA A 245 -17.09 -15.90 -13.04
N ALA A 246 -16.34 -15.36 -12.07
CA ALA A 246 -15.22 -14.48 -12.34
C ALA A 246 -14.09 -15.18 -13.11
N GLN A 247 -13.75 -16.41 -12.74
CA GLN A 247 -12.73 -17.20 -13.43
C GLN A 247 -13.17 -17.55 -14.87
N ALA A 248 -14.42 -17.98 -15.06
CA ALA A 248 -14.98 -18.24 -16.39
C ALA A 248 -14.91 -16.99 -17.28
N LYS A 249 -15.29 -15.83 -16.76
CA LYS A 249 -15.23 -14.57 -17.51
C LYS A 249 -13.78 -14.17 -17.87
N ALA A 250 -12.85 -14.27 -16.92
CA ALA A 250 -11.44 -13.95 -17.16
C ALA A 250 -10.80 -14.88 -18.22
N THR A 251 -11.14 -16.18 -18.18
CA THR A 251 -10.65 -17.14 -19.19
C THR A 251 -11.25 -16.90 -20.58
N GLU A 252 -12.52 -16.51 -20.66
CA GLU A 252 -13.15 -16.16 -21.94
C GLU A 252 -12.55 -14.89 -22.55
N GLU A 253 -12.32 -13.85 -21.73
CA GLU A 253 -11.65 -12.62 -22.15
C GLU A 253 -10.23 -12.89 -22.64
N ALA A 254 -9.44 -13.67 -21.90
CA ALA A 254 -8.08 -14.06 -22.32
C ALA A 254 -8.07 -14.85 -23.64
N ARG A 255 -9.08 -15.72 -23.86
CA ARG A 255 -9.22 -16.46 -25.12
C ARG A 255 -9.58 -15.55 -26.29
N LYS A 256 -10.47 -14.57 -26.08
CA LYS A 256 -10.83 -13.57 -27.11
C LYS A 256 -9.63 -12.72 -27.48
N ASP A 257 -8.88 -12.22 -26.50
CA ASP A 257 -7.67 -11.43 -26.75
C ASP A 257 -6.61 -12.22 -27.51
N ALA A 258 -6.40 -13.50 -27.15
CA ALA A 258 -5.48 -14.37 -27.87
C ALA A 258 -5.91 -14.60 -29.33
N GLN A 259 -7.21 -14.77 -29.59
CA GLN A 259 -7.74 -14.90 -30.95
C GLN A 259 -7.58 -13.62 -31.76
N ILE A 260 -7.85 -12.45 -31.17
CA ILE A 260 -7.68 -11.16 -31.84
C ILE A 260 -6.22 -10.95 -32.23
N ARG A 261 -5.28 -11.17 -31.30
CA ARG A 261 -3.84 -11.04 -31.58
C ARG A 261 -3.38 -12.00 -32.67
N ALA A 262 -3.82 -13.26 -32.63
CA ALA A 262 -3.47 -14.24 -33.66
C ALA A 262 -4.04 -13.86 -35.05
N ALA A 263 -5.26 -13.30 -35.10
CA ALA A 263 -5.86 -12.84 -36.34
C ALA A 263 -5.16 -11.59 -36.90
N GLU A 264 -4.78 -10.64 -36.03
CA GLU A 264 -4.02 -9.45 -36.42
C GLU A 264 -2.62 -9.80 -36.92
N GLU A 265 -1.89 -10.68 -36.23
CA GLU A 265 -0.58 -11.16 -36.69
C GLU A 265 -0.69 -11.88 -38.05
N ALA A 266 -1.71 -12.71 -38.25
CA ALA A 266 -1.94 -13.38 -39.53
C ALA A 266 -2.22 -12.37 -40.65
N ARG A 267 -3.02 -11.33 -40.38
CA ARG A 267 -3.32 -10.26 -41.34
C ARG A 267 -2.08 -9.45 -41.69
N LEU A 268 -1.29 -9.04 -40.70
CA LEU A 268 -0.04 -8.31 -40.92
C LEU A 268 0.95 -9.13 -41.76
N ARG A 269 1.15 -10.41 -41.44
CA ARG A 269 2.01 -11.30 -42.24
C ARG A 269 1.52 -11.45 -43.68
N ALA A 270 0.20 -11.50 -43.90
CA ALA A 270 -0.36 -11.57 -45.26
C ALA A 270 -0.15 -10.26 -46.02
N GLU A 271 -0.33 -9.11 -45.36
CA GLU A 271 -0.12 -7.79 -45.95
C GLU A 271 1.36 -7.54 -46.29
N ASP A 272 2.29 -7.89 -45.40
CA ASP A 272 3.72 -7.75 -45.63
C ASP A 272 4.18 -8.63 -46.81
N ARG A 273 3.72 -9.88 -46.88
CA ARG A 273 4.02 -10.76 -48.03
C ARG A 273 3.48 -10.19 -49.34
N ALA A 274 2.25 -9.67 -49.35
CA ALA A 274 1.66 -9.06 -50.53
C ALA A 274 2.45 -7.81 -50.96
N ARG A 275 2.92 -6.99 -50.02
CA ARG A 275 3.77 -5.82 -50.30
C ARG A 275 5.14 -6.23 -50.85
N GLU A 276 5.80 -7.21 -50.24
CA GLU A 276 7.08 -7.72 -50.74
C GLU A 276 6.96 -8.30 -52.16
N GLU A 277 5.91 -9.07 -52.44
CA GLU A 277 5.65 -9.61 -53.77
C GLU A 277 5.40 -8.50 -54.78
N ALA A 278 4.58 -7.50 -54.44
CA ALA A 278 4.33 -6.34 -55.28
C ALA A 278 5.61 -5.55 -55.57
N GLU A 279 6.46 -5.34 -54.57
CA GLU A 279 7.75 -4.64 -54.72
C GLU A 279 8.71 -5.44 -55.60
N LYS A 280 8.83 -6.75 -55.40
CA LYS A 280 9.67 -7.62 -56.24
C LYS A 280 9.22 -7.58 -57.70
N VAL A 281 7.91 -7.65 -57.96
CA VAL A 281 7.36 -7.55 -59.32
C VAL A 281 7.63 -6.17 -59.93
N ALA A 282 7.47 -5.09 -59.16
CA ALA A 282 7.75 -3.74 -59.63
C ALA A 282 9.24 -3.54 -59.97
N ARG A 283 10.15 -4.01 -59.10
CA ARG A 283 11.60 -3.97 -59.34
C ARG A 283 12.01 -4.79 -60.56
N ALA A 284 11.48 -6.02 -60.69
CA ALA A 284 11.78 -6.88 -61.84
C ALA A 284 11.31 -6.25 -63.17
N ARG A 285 10.12 -5.63 -63.19
CA ARG A 285 9.63 -4.89 -64.37
C ARG A 285 10.51 -3.69 -64.70
N ALA A 286 10.90 -2.90 -63.69
CA ALA A 286 11.77 -1.75 -63.90
C ALA A 286 13.16 -2.16 -64.43
N GLU A 287 13.72 -3.26 -63.92
CA GLU A 287 15.00 -3.79 -64.37
C GLU A 287 14.92 -4.35 -65.80
N GLU A 288 13.87 -5.10 -66.14
CA GLU A 288 13.65 -5.59 -67.50
C GLU A 288 13.47 -4.43 -68.50
N GLU A 289 12.70 -3.41 -68.12
CA GLU A 289 12.49 -2.23 -68.97
C GLU A 289 13.79 -1.43 -69.16
N ALA A 290 14.59 -1.26 -68.10
CA ALA A 290 15.90 -0.62 -68.20
C ALA A 290 16.86 -1.41 -69.10
N LYS A 291 16.87 -2.74 -68.99
CA LYS A 291 17.68 -3.62 -69.83
C LYS A 291 17.26 -3.56 -71.30
N ARG A 292 15.96 -3.61 -71.59
CA ARG A 292 15.44 -3.42 -72.96
C ARG A 292 15.84 -2.08 -73.54
N ARG A 293 15.66 -0.99 -72.79
CA ARG A 293 16.07 0.35 -73.24
C ARG A 293 17.58 0.45 -73.51
N ALA A 294 18.41 -0.23 -72.71
CA ALA A 294 19.86 -0.27 -72.93
C ALA A 294 20.22 -1.10 -74.18
N GLU A 295 19.58 -2.26 -74.38
CA GLU A 295 19.76 -3.10 -75.56
C GLU A 295 19.30 -2.38 -76.85
N ASP A 296 18.15 -1.71 -76.82
CA ASP A 296 17.62 -0.97 -77.96
C ASP A 296 18.54 0.21 -78.32
N LYS A 297 19.02 0.98 -77.33
CA LYS A 297 20.02 2.04 -77.55
C LYS A 297 21.34 1.50 -78.11
N ALA A 298 21.79 0.34 -77.64
CA ALA A 298 23.00 -0.29 -78.15
C ALA A 298 22.84 -0.76 -79.61
N LYS A 299 21.67 -1.33 -79.96
CA LYS A 299 21.33 -1.70 -81.34
C LYS A 299 21.24 -0.48 -82.24
N GLU A 300 20.55 0.58 -81.82
CA GLU A 300 20.41 1.82 -82.60
C GLU A 300 21.78 2.48 -82.83
N ALA A 301 22.64 2.51 -81.80
CA ALA A 301 24.01 3.00 -81.93
C ALA A 301 24.84 2.15 -82.90
N ALA A 302 24.73 0.83 -82.84
CA ALA A 302 25.42 -0.09 -83.75
C ALA A 302 24.94 0.06 -85.21
N GLU A 303 23.62 0.17 -85.42
CA GLU A 303 23.03 0.42 -86.74
C GLU A 303 23.47 1.77 -87.31
N LYS A 304 23.50 2.82 -86.47
CA LYS A 304 23.97 4.14 -86.89
C LYS A 304 25.44 4.10 -87.32
N ILE A 305 26.32 3.49 -86.52
CA ILE A 305 27.73 3.32 -86.87
C ILE A 305 27.90 2.52 -88.17
N ALA A 306 27.09 1.49 -88.39
CA ALA A 306 27.12 0.69 -89.61
C ALA A 306 26.68 1.51 -90.84
N ARG A 307 25.61 2.33 -90.71
CA ARG A 307 25.15 3.25 -91.77
C ARG A 307 26.19 4.32 -92.07
N ASP A 308 26.71 4.99 -91.05
CA ASP A 308 27.71 6.05 -91.21
C ASP A 308 28.97 5.51 -91.90
N ARG A 309 29.43 4.30 -91.54
CA ARG A 309 30.55 3.62 -92.22
C ARG A 309 30.23 3.27 -93.67
N ALA A 310 29.03 2.78 -93.97
CA ALA A 310 28.62 2.46 -95.33
C ALA A 310 28.52 3.72 -96.21
N GLU A 311 27.98 4.81 -95.68
CA GLU A 311 27.88 6.10 -96.36
C GLU A 311 29.27 6.71 -96.58
N GLU A 312 30.15 6.69 -95.58
CA GLU A 312 31.52 7.19 -95.70
C GLU A 312 32.33 6.36 -96.71
N ALA A 313 32.15 5.03 -96.73
CA ALA A 313 32.77 4.15 -97.73
C ALA A 313 32.28 4.48 -99.14
N ALA A 314 30.96 4.64 -99.34
CA ALA A 314 30.39 5.03 -100.63
C ALA A 314 30.88 6.40 -101.09
N ARG A 315 31.00 7.37 -100.17
CA ARG A 315 31.54 8.70 -100.45
C ARG A 315 33.01 8.65 -100.85
N ARG A 316 33.84 7.88 -100.14
CA ARG A 316 35.26 7.66 -100.51
C ARG A 316 35.39 7.00 -101.87
N GLU A 317 34.55 6.01 -102.18
CA GLU A 317 34.57 5.35 -103.50
C GLU A 317 34.18 6.33 -104.62
N ALA A 318 33.15 7.17 -104.40
CA ALA A 318 32.75 8.20 -105.36
C ALA A 318 33.86 9.26 -105.56
N GLU A 319 34.50 9.71 -104.47
CA GLU A 319 35.61 10.66 -104.54
C GLU A 319 36.84 10.06 -105.24
N ALA A 320 37.17 8.79 -104.97
CA ALA A 320 38.26 8.09 -105.65
C ALA A 320 38.01 7.99 -107.16
N LYS A 321 36.79 7.63 -107.58
CA LYS A 321 36.41 7.60 -109.00
C LYS A 321 36.46 8.99 -109.65
N ALA A 322 36.06 10.03 -108.93
CA ALA A 322 36.14 11.41 -109.42
C ALA A 322 37.60 11.86 -109.58
N ARG A 323 38.47 11.55 -108.62
CA ARG A 323 39.92 11.83 -108.71
C ARG A 323 40.57 11.07 -109.87
N GLU A 324 40.27 9.79 -110.02
CA GLU A 324 40.79 8.98 -111.13
C GLU A 324 40.34 9.54 -112.49
N PHE A 325 39.10 10.03 -112.60
CA PHE A 325 38.62 10.69 -113.82
C PHE A 325 39.42 11.97 -114.13
N VAL A 326 39.61 12.83 -113.12
CA VAL A 326 40.40 14.07 -113.27
C VAL A 326 41.86 13.77 -113.61
N GLU A 327 42.48 12.79 -112.96
CA GLU A 327 43.85 12.38 -113.25
C GLU A 327 44.00 11.82 -114.67
N ARG A 328 43.07 10.97 -115.12
CA ARG A 328 43.06 10.48 -116.51
C ARG A 328 42.89 11.62 -117.52
N GLU A 329 42.05 12.61 -117.22
CA GLU A 329 41.85 13.76 -118.09
C GLU A 329 43.08 14.68 -118.12
N ALA A 330 43.72 14.90 -116.97
CA ALA A 330 45.00 15.61 -116.87
C ALA A 330 46.12 14.89 -117.64
N MET A 331 46.18 13.56 -117.55
CA MET A 331 47.17 12.76 -118.27
C MET A 331 46.98 12.83 -119.78
N LYS A 332 45.73 12.70 -120.26
CA LYS A 332 45.41 12.94 -121.69
C LYS A 332 45.79 14.33 -122.16
N ARG A 333 45.67 15.34 -121.29
CA ARG A 333 46.05 16.71 -121.61
C ARG A 333 47.58 16.87 -121.67
N LEU A 334 48.32 16.20 -120.78
CA LEU A 334 49.78 16.14 -120.82
C LEU A 334 50.27 15.44 -122.08
N ASP A 335 49.66 14.31 -122.48
CA ASP A 335 50.02 13.61 -123.72
C ASP A 335 49.85 14.51 -124.95
N ARG A 336 48.72 15.23 -125.05
CA ARG A 336 48.50 16.22 -126.14
C ARG A 336 49.55 17.33 -126.14
N LEU A 337 49.88 17.88 -124.98
CA LEU A 337 50.91 18.91 -124.87
C LEU A 337 52.29 18.36 -125.26
N SER A 338 52.59 17.10 -124.90
CA SER A 338 53.84 16.43 -125.30
C SER A 338 53.92 16.27 -126.82
N GLU A 339 52.84 15.83 -127.47
CA GLU A 339 52.76 15.76 -128.94
C GLU A 339 52.92 17.14 -129.60
N GLU A 340 52.38 18.18 -128.98
CA GLU A 340 52.47 19.57 -129.48
C GLU A 340 53.90 20.12 -129.36
N ILE A 341 54.58 19.84 -128.24
CA ILE A 341 56.01 20.15 -128.04
C ILE A 341 56.86 19.41 -129.08
N GLU A 342 56.60 18.12 -129.34
CA GLU A 342 57.33 17.38 -130.37
C GLU A 342 57.12 17.97 -131.77
N LYS A 343 55.91 18.43 -132.09
CA LYS A 343 55.64 19.11 -133.38
C LYS A 343 56.42 20.41 -133.50
N LEU A 344 56.40 21.24 -132.45
CA LEU A 344 57.15 22.50 -132.42
C LEU A 344 58.65 22.24 -132.56
N ASN A 345 59.20 21.23 -131.88
CA ASN A 345 60.61 20.86 -132.04
C ASN A 345 60.94 20.42 -133.46
N ARG A 346 60.07 19.62 -134.11
CA ARG A 346 60.27 19.24 -135.53
C ARG A 346 60.18 20.44 -136.47
N GLU A 347 59.35 21.44 -136.16
CA GLU A 347 59.25 22.68 -136.92
C GLU A 347 60.48 23.57 -136.71
N ASP A 348 60.99 23.67 -135.48
CA ASP A 348 62.21 24.42 -135.14
C ASP A 348 63.45 23.78 -135.79
N GLU A 349 63.52 22.45 -135.82
CA GLU A 349 64.53 21.69 -136.58
C GLU A 349 64.42 21.96 -138.10
N ARG A 350 63.20 22.07 -138.64
CA ARG A 350 63.01 22.46 -140.06
C ARG A 350 63.46 23.89 -140.32
N GLN A 351 63.08 24.83 -139.46
CA GLN A 351 63.45 26.24 -139.61
C GLN A 351 64.96 26.44 -139.49
N SER A 352 65.61 25.74 -138.56
CA SER A 352 67.07 25.78 -138.44
C SER A 352 67.79 25.15 -139.63
N LEU A 353 67.24 24.08 -140.25
CA LEU A 353 67.75 23.54 -141.51
C LEU A 353 67.55 24.52 -142.67
N GLU A 354 66.39 25.16 -142.79
CA GLU A 354 66.12 26.20 -143.79
C GLU A 354 67.05 27.41 -143.62
N GLU A 355 67.32 27.83 -142.37
CA GLU A 355 68.26 28.91 -142.08
C GLU A 355 69.71 28.51 -142.43
N LEU A 356 70.10 27.26 -142.15
CA LEU A 356 71.40 26.74 -142.56
C LEU A 356 71.53 26.64 -144.09
N GLU A 357 70.49 26.24 -144.80
CA GLU A 357 70.44 26.28 -146.27
C GLU A 357 70.55 27.72 -146.80
N ALA A 358 69.84 28.67 -146.19
CA ALA A 358 69.94 30.09 -146.53
C ALA A 358 71.38 30.62 -146.30
N ARG A 359 72.04 30.22 -145.21
CA ARG A 359 73.45 30.56 -144.94
C ARG A 359 74.41 29.90 -145.94
N LEU A 360 74.15 28.66 -146.35
CA LEU A 360 74.96 27.97 -147.35
C LEU A 360 74.84 28.62 -148.74
N ILE A 361 73.64 29.07 -149.11
CA ILE A 361 73.39 29.85 -150.33
C ILE A 361 74.11 31.20 -150.26
N ALA A 362 74.07 31.89 -149.11
CA ALA A 362 74.79 33.14 -148.91
C ALA A 362 76.33 32.96 -148.99
N LEU A 363 76.87 31.87 -148.43
CA LEU A 363 78.30 31.54 -148.55
C LEU A 363 78.72 31.20 -149.98
N ARG A 364 77.81 30.64 -150.78
CA ARG A 364 78.07 30.30 -152.19
C ARG A 364 78.08 31.52 -153.12
N MET A 365 77.57 32.68 -152.67
CA MET A 365 77.48 33.90 -153.47
C MET A 365 78.53 34.97 -153.17
N ALA A 366 79.38 34.80 -152.15
CA ALA A 366 80.35 35.82 -151.74
C ALA A 366 81.82 35.39 -151.95
N SER A 367 82.25 35.42 -153.21
CA SER A 367 83.64 35.70 -153.59
C SER A 367 83.73 37.19 -153.94
N VAL A 368 84.85 37.82 -153.58
CA VAL A 368 85.25 39.23 -153.83
C VAL A 368 85.05 40.19 -152.65
N ASP A 369 86.19 40.35 -151.95
CA ASP A 369 86.75 41.56 -151.33
C ASP A 369 86.25 42.14 -149.98
N HIS A 370 87.27 42.28 -149.11
CA HIS A 370 87.51 43.27 -148.04
C HIS A 370 87.25 42.88 -146.57
N LEU A 371 88.36 42.77 -145.84
CA LEU A 371 88.51 42.89 -144.37
C LEU A 371 88.23 44.34 -143.92
N PRO A 372 87.81 44.57 -142.64
CA PRO A 372 88.82 44.93 -141.62
C PRO A 372 88.56 44.46 -140.16
N ALA A 373 89.70 44.27 -139.47
CA ALA A 373 90.09 44.54 -138.08
C ALA A 373 89.09 44.76 -136.90
N LEU A 374 89.36 43.97 -135.83
CA LEU A 374 89.57 44.31 -134.39
C LEU A 374 88.49 45.06 -133.57
N GLY A 375 88.08 44.46 -132.43
CA GLY A 375 87.66 45.23 -131.25
C GLY A 375 86.79 44.56 -130.18
N ARG A 376 87.43 43.86 -129.23
CA ARG A 376 87.20 43.79 -127.76
C ARG A 376 85.79 43.63 -127.12
N SER A 377 85.84 42.76 -126.09
CA SER A 377 85.17 42.77 -124.78
C SER A 377 83.74 42.21 -124.70
N GLU A 378 83.46 41.08 -124.03
CA GLU A 378 83.56 40.75 -122.58
C GLU A 378 82.19 40.91 -121.90
N ARG A 379 81.87 39.92 -121.04
CA ARG A 379 80.66 39.71 -120.18
C ARG A 379 79.61 38.78 -120.81
N VAL A 380 79.52 37.49 -120.44
CA VAL A 380 79.15 36.91 -119.12
C VAL A 380 77.88 37.55 -118.57
N ALA A 381 76.76 36.84 -118.71
CA ALA A 381 75.55 37.06 -117.94
C ALA A 381 74.94 35.68 -117.62
N GLU A 382 75.36 35.16 -116.47
CA GLU A 382 74.68 34.10 -115.72
C GLU A 382 73.22 34.50 -115.49
N GLN A 383 72.28 33.67 -115.96
CA GLN A 383 70.90 33.73 -115.50
C GLN A 383 70.76 32.83 -114.27
N HIS A 384 70.87 33.45 -113.10
CA HIS A 384 70.51 32.86 -111.81
C HIS A 384 69.02 32.49 -111.80
N ARG A 385 68.71 31.26 -111.35
CA ARG A 385 67.34 30.82 -111.07
C ARG A 385 67.00 31.17 -109.63
N GLU A 386 66.05 32.09 -109.43
CA GLU A 386 65.43 32.32 -108.12
C GLU A 386 64.59 31.09 -107.74
N ALA A 387 64.91 30.43 -106.62
CA ALA A 387 64.06 29.45 -105.97
C ALA A 387 63.50 30.04 -104.67
N GLU A 388 62.18 30.21 -104.61
CA GLU A 388 61.48 30.65 -103.40
C GLU A 388 61.10 29.43 -102.55
N TYR A 389 61.37 29.49 -101.25
CA TYR A 389 60.93 28.48 -100.28
C TYR A 389 60.37 29.16 -99.03
N ILE A 390 59.42 28.49 -98.38
CA ILE A 390 58.71 28.96 -97.18
C ILE A 390 59.29 28.25 -95.96
N ASP A 391 59.88 29.00 -95.03
CA ASP A 391 60.42 28.42 -93.80
C ASP A 391 59.31 27.94 -92.84
N SER A 392 59.70 27.18 -91.80
CA SER A 392 58.77 26.61 -90.81
C SER A 392 58.01 27.64 -89.96
N THR A 393 58.21 28.94 -90.18
CA THR A 393 57.44 30.03 -89.57
C THR A 393 56.48 30.73 -90.56
N GLY A 394 56.38 30.24 -91.80
CA GLY A 394 55.41 30.70 -92.79
C GLY A 394 55.78 32.00 -93.51
N ARG A 395 57.04 32.43 -93.48
CA ARG A 395 57.50 33.63 -94.21
C ARG A 395 58.30 33.25 -95.45
N LEU A 396 58.01 33.93 -96.56
CA LEU A 396 58.71 33.77 -97.83
C LEU A 396 60.14 34.32 -97.71
N ARG A 397 61.17 33.52 -97.98
CA ARG A 397 62.56 33.99 -98.07
C ARG A 397 63.18 33.59 -99.41
N ARG A 398 64.02 34.47 -99.96
CA ARG A 398 64.81 34.24 -101.18
C ARG A 398 66.24 33.89 -100.80
N ALA A 399 66.75 32.76 -101.30
CA ALA A 399 68.14 32.35 -101.14
C ALA A 399 68.83 32.38 -102.51
N TRP A 400 70.02 32.96 -102.57
CA TRP A 400 70.86 33.00 -103.78
C TRP A 400 71.74 31.74 -103.83
N GLN A 401 71.69 31.02 -104.95
CA GLN A 401 72.72 30.05 -105.36
C GLN A 401 73.19 30.37 -106.77
#